data_AF-A0A8T7MA29-F1
#
_entry.id   AF-A0A8T7MA29-F1
#
_cell.length_a   1.000
_cell.length_b   1.000
_cell.length_c   1.000
_cell.angle_alpha   90.00
_cell.angle_beta   90.00
_cell.angle_gamma   90.00
#
_symmetry.space_group_name_H-M   'P 1'
#
loop_
_entity.id
_entity.type
_entity.pdbx_description
1 polymer ?
#
loop_
_entity_poly.entity_id
_entity_poly.type
_entity_poly.pdbx_seq_one_letter_code
_entity_poly.pdbx_strand_id
1 'polypeptide(L)'
;MDNSTEKRQSQVDSEIGTEERNQVKTPSVSKQSSAPAPRILRYIMLGLLALSVGAGSIFAFVHQNSAIPSATDIANQSCTDPVEENRLRQALRQNSNDFVTLMDWGTYNQDCKKDYPAAISAFELSVNVANTSPDKVSVDDRHVAYVSLGTAYLQTQRLKQAEQAFRTVLSEDQNNVSALIWLGTTLYLSDPPQAVPYLEKVLTLSPNTEASKLAQTMIDDIKQGKVRVKPTPTATK
;
A
#
# COMPACT_ATOMS: atom_id res chain seq x y z
N MET A 1 16.74 -21.13 -4.59
CA MET A 1 15.38 -20.58 -4.46
C MET A 1 14.88 -20.94 -3.08
N ASP A 2 14.45 -19.96 -2.30
CA ASP A 2 14.04 -20.13 -0.90
C ASP A 2 12.64 -20.76 -0.84
N ASN A 3 12.50 -21.89 -0.15
CA ASN A 3 11.25 -22.63 0.07
C ASN A 3 10.16 -21.73 0.72
N SER A 4 10.58 -20.67 1.41
CA SER A 4 9.67 -19.68 1.98
C SER A 4 8.92 -18.86 0.92
N THR A 5 9.54 -18.56 -0.23
CA THR A 5 8.91 -17.78 -1.32
C THR A 5 7.88 -18.62 -2.06
N GLU A 6 8.19 -19.90 -2.31
CA GLU A 6 7.27 -20.84 -2.95
C GLU A 6 6.02 -21.08 -2.11
N LYS A 7 6.17 -21.19 -0.79
CA LYS A 7 5.04 -21.28 0.15
C LYS A 7 4.17 -20.03 0.16
N ARG A 8 4.77 -18.84 0.06
CA ARG A 8 4.05 -17.55 0.02
C ARG A 8 3.31 -17.34 -1.29
N GLN A 9 3.93 -17.73 -2.39
CA GLN A 9 3.27 -17.76 -3.69
C GLN A 9 2.08 -18.72 -3.67
N SER A 10 2.25 -19.93 -3.16
CA SER A 10 1.16 -20.90 -3.01
C SER A 10 0.02 -20.39 -2.14
N GLN A 11 0.31 -19.61 -1.08
CA GLN A 11 -0.72 -18.99 -0.25
C GLN A 11 -1.53 -17.95 -1.04
N VAL A 12 -0.85 -17.04 -1.76
CA VAL A 12 -1.51 -16.04 -2.60
C VAL A 12 -2.33 -16.71 -3.72
N ASP A 13 -1.79 -17.76 -4.35
CA ASP A 13 -2.50 -18.53 -5.37
C ASP A 13 -3.76 -19.21 -4.80
N SER A 14 -3.69 -19.72 -3.56
CA SER A 14 -4.85 -20.30 -2.87
C SER A 14 -5.91 -19.24 -2.52
N GLU A 15 -5.47 -18.05 -2.10
CA GLU A 15 -6.35 -16.93 -1.81
C GLU A 15 -7.05 -16.49 -3.09
N ILE A 16 -6.33 -16.36 -4.21
CA ILE A 16 -6.84 -16.02 -5.55
C ILE A 16 -7.85 -17.06 -6.08
N GLY A 17 -7.70 -18.34 -5.72
CA GLY A 17 -8.44 -19.47 -6.29
C GLY A 17 -9.80 -19.82 -5.65
N THR A 18 -10.23 -19.16 -4.57
CA THR A 18 -11.37 -19.64 -3.75
C THR A 18 -12.78 -19.23 -4.16
N GLU A 19 -12.98 -18.37 -5.17
CA GLU A 19 -14.31 -17.82 -5.54
C GLU A 19 -15.00 -18.44 -6.77
N GLU A 20 -14.58 -19.62 -7.24
CA GLU A 20 -15.15 -20.21 -8.46
C GLU A 20 -16.50 -20.92 -8.30
N ARG A 21 -17.36 -20.50 -7.36
CA ARG A 21 -18.67 -21.13 -7.15
C ARG A 21 -19.82 -20.15 -6.96
N ASN A 22 -20.02 -19.26 -7.94
CA ASN A 22 -21.35 -18.82 -8.38
C ASN A 22 -21.26 -18.05 -9.69
N GLN A 23 -21.33 -18.78 -10.81
CA GLN A 23 -21.46 -18.19 -12.13
C GLN A 23 -22.87 -17.58 -12.30
N VAL A 24 -22.96 -16.25 -12.36
CA VAL A 24 -24.04 -15.59 -13.08
C VAL A 24 -23.70 -15.63 -14.56
N LYS A 25 -24.43 -16.45 -15.33
CA LYS A 25 -24.33 -16.50 -16.79
C LYS A 25 -24.62 -15.11 -17.37
N THR A 26 -23.64 -14.50 -18.02
CA THR A 26 -23.85 -13.39 -18.96
C THR A 26 -23.63 -13.88 -20.40
N PRO A 27 -24.40 -13.40 -21.37
CA PRO A 27 -24.31 -13.89 -22.75
C PRO A 27 -23.10 -13.28 -23.48
N SER A 28 -22.57 -14.08 -24.40
CA SER A 28 -21.40 -13.83 -25.23
C SER A 28 -21.49 -12.55 -26.06
N VAL A 29 -20.49 -11.68 -25.97
CA VAL A 29 -20.21 -10.63 -26.95
C VAL A 29 -18.81 -10.86 -27.55
N SER A 30 -18.76 -10.75 -28.87
CA SER A 30 -17.67 -11.08 -29.78
C SER A 30 -16.36 -10.33 -29.52
N LYS A 31 -15.24 -11.02 -29.75
CA LYS A 31 -13.87 -10.49 -29.75
C LYS A 31 -13.72 -9.32 -30.74
N GLN A 32 -13.20 -8.19 -30.26
CA GLN A 32 -12.51 -7.24 -31.11
C GLN A 32 -11.16 -6.86 -30.50
N SER A 33 -10.11 -7.16 -31.27
CA SER A 33 -8.72 -6.88 -30.98
C SER A 33 -8.45 -5.38 -31.05
N SER A 34 -7.79 -4.82 -30.03
CA SER A 34 -7.01 -3.58 -30.17
C SER A 34 -5.85 -3.58 -29.16
N ALA A 35 -4.65 -3.25 -29.65
CA ALA A 35 -3.43 -3.16 -28.86
C ALA A 35 -3.52 -2.02 -27.81
N PRO A 36 -2.79 -2.11 -26.67
CA PRO A 36 -2.86 -1.06 -25.65
C PRO A 36 -2.11 0.20 -26.11
N ALA A 37 -2.82 1.33 -26.19
CA ALA A 37 -2.21 2.64 -26.40
C ALA A 37 -1.40 3.09 -25.16
N PRO A 38 -0.29 3.85 -25.33
CA PRO A 38 0.56 4.30 -24.24
C PRO A 38 -0.15 5.28 -23.28
N ARG A 39 0.04 5.07 -21.98
CA ARG A 39 -0.74 5.63 -20.85
C ARG A 39 -0.42 7.09 -20.45
N ILE A 40 0.08 7.94 -21.35
CA ILE A 40 0.34 9.36 -21.03
C ILE A 40 -0.82 10.28 -21.43
N LEU A 41 -1.84 9.76 -22.12
CA LEU A 41 -2.97 10.56 -22.62
C LEU A 41 -4.28 10.25 -21.88
N ARG A 42 -4.28 10.27 -20.54
CA ARG A 42 -5.52 10.16 -19.72
C ARG A 42 -6.02 11.51 -19.19
N TYR A 43 -5.31 12.58 -19.51
CA TYR A 43 -5.73 13.96 -19.26
C TYR A 43 -5.60 14.74 -20.58
N ILE A 44 -6.58 15.60 -20.88
CA ILE A 44 -6.86 16.27 -22.17
C ILE A 44 -7.78 15.47 -23.10
N MET A 45 -9.05 15.38 -22.71
CA MET A 45 -10.15 15.61 -23.66
C MET A 45 -11.24 16.41 -22.94
N LEU A 46 -10.95 17.69 -22.71
CA LEU A 46 -11.97 18.72 -22.50
C LEU A 46 -11.91 19.67 -23.69
N GLY A 47 -13.04 19.79 -24.38
CA GLY A 47 -13.37 20.90 -25.26
C GLY A 47 -12.71 20.86 -26.63
N LEU A 48 -13.50 20.50 -27.64
CA LEU A 48 -13.73 21.35 -28.83
C LEU A 48 -14.61 20.57 -29.82
N LEU A 49 -15.89 20.93 -29.88
CA LEU A 49 -16.67 21.08 -31.12
C LEU A 49 -18.02 21.70 -30.77
N ALA A 50 -18.01 23.01 -30.53
CA ALA A 50 -19.18 23.84 -30.75
C ALA A 50 -19.07 24.40 -32.18
N LEU A 51 -20.03 24.03 -33.03
CA LEU A 51 -20.80 24.92 -33.93
C LEU A 51 -21.52 24.06 -34.98
N SER A 52 -22.82 23.83 -34.81
CA SER A 52 -23.83 24.55 -35.61
C SER A 52 -25.22 23.90 -35.55
N VAL A 53 -26.21 24.80 -35.51
CA VAL A 53 -27.66 24.66 -35.77
C VAL A 53 -28.50 24.04 -34.65
N GLY A 54 -29.40 24.88 -34.13
CA GLY A 54 -30.30 24.59 -33.03
C GLY A 54 -31.61 23.95 -33.44
N ALA A 55 -32.31 23.46 -32.41
CA ALA A 55 -33.76 23.53 -32.26
C ALA A 55 -34.07 23.08 -30.82
N GLY A 56 -34.99 23.80 -30.18
CA GLY A 56 -35.22 23.71 -28.74
C GLY A 56 -35.57 22.32 -28.22
N SER A 57 -35.07 22.04 -27.03
CA SER A 57 -35.71 21.16 -26.06
C SER A 57 -35.26 21.58 -24.67
N ILE A 58 -36.25 21.69 -23.78
CA ILE A 58 -36.14 22.11 -22.39
C ILE A 58 -35.18 21.15 -21.67
N PHE A 59 -33.94 21.57 -21.43
CA PHE A 59 -33.05 20.88 -20.51
C PHE A 59 -33.26 21.49 -19.13
N ALA A 60 -34.11 20.85 -18.33
CA ALA A 60 -34.13 21.06 -16.90
C ALA A 60 -32.75 20.64 -16.36
N PHE A 61 -31.89 21.64 -16.16
CA PHE A 61 -30.56 21.46 -15.62
C PHE A 61 -30.71 21.07 -14.16
N VAL A 62 -30.76 19.76 -13.89
CA VAL A 62 -30.60 19.21 -12.55
C VAL A 62 -29.24 19.70 -12.05
N HIS A 63 -29.23 20.62 -11.08
CA HIS A 63 -28.06 20.91 -10.27
C HIS A 63 -27.74 19.68 -9.44
N GLN A 64 -27.10 18.68 -10.05
CA GLN A 64 -26.44 17.63 -9.31
C GLN A 64 -25.21 18.27 -8.68
N ASN A 65 -25.31 18.56 -7.38
CA ASN A 65 -24.18 18.83 -6.50
C ASN A 65 -23.15 17.71 -6.69
N SER A 66 -22.23 17.89 -7.63
CA SER A 66 -21.13 16.99 -7.88
C SER A 66 -20.02 17.41 -6.91
N ALA A 67 -20.26 17.21 -5.62
CA ALA A 67 -19.19 17.30 -4.65
C ALA A 67 -18.14 16.26 -5.07
N ILE A 68 -16.95 16.72 -5.45
CA ILE A 68 -15.81 15.84 -5.70
C ILE A 68 -15.64 15.04 -4.40
N PRO A 69 -15.76 13.71 -4.43
CA PRO A 69 -15.60 12.91 -3.24
C PRO A 69 -14.22 13.20 -2.64
N SER A 70 -14.17 13.38 -1.32
CA SER A 70 -12.89 13.62 -0.64
C SER A 70 -11.96 12.41 -0.86
N ALA A 71 -10.65 12.58 -0.71
CA ALA A 71 -9.71 11.46 -0.83
C ALA A 71 -10.06 10.30 0.12
N THR A 72 -10.64 10.61 1.28
CA THR A 72 -11.20 9.66 2.23
C THR A 72 -12.47 8.96 1.74
N ASP A 73 -13.35 9.66 1.01
CA ASP A 73 -14.54 9.05 0.41
C ASP A 73 -14.15 8.12 -0.75
N ILE A 74 -13.16 8.51 -1.55
CA ILE A 74 -12.63 7.69 -2.66
C ILE A 74 -11.98 6.42 -2.12
N ALA A 75 -11.15 6.53 -1.06
CA ALA A 75 -10.52 5.37 -0.43
C ALA A 75 -11.55 4.42 0.20
N ASN A 76 -12.57 4.94 0.90
CA ASN A 76 -13.63 4.12 1.50
C ASN A 76 -14.55 3.48 0.45
N GLN A 77 -14.83 4.18 -0.66
CA GLN A 77 -15.57 3.61 -1.77
C GLN A 77 -14.79 2.48 -2.44
N SER A 78 -13.46 2.61 -2.57
CA SER A 78 -12.59 1.53 -3.07
C SER A 78 -12.60 0.29 -2.19
N CYS A 79 -12.76 0.43 -0.87
CA CYS A 79 -12.78 -0.71 0.06
C CYS A 79 -14.11 -1.47 0.11
N THR A 80 -15.19 -0.89 -0.40
CA THR A 80 -16.52 -1.51 -0.44
C THR A 80 -16.93 -1.98 -1.83
N ASP A 81 -16.11 -1.68 -2.85
CA ASP A 81 -16.35 -2.09 -4.23
C ASP A 81 -15.76 -3.49 -4.48
N PRO A 82 -16.60 -4.55 -4.62
CA PRO A 82 -16.12 -5.90 -4.95
C PRO A 82 -15.47 -5.97 -6.35
N VAL A 83 -15.61 -4.94 -7.19
CA VAL A 83 -14.93 -4.85 -8.48
C VAL A 83 -13.41 -4.73 -8.28
N GLU A 84 -12.93 -4.02 -7.26
CA GLU A 84 -11.50 -3.82 -7.08
C GLU A 84 -10.79 -5.10 -6.63
N GLU A 85 -11.36 -5.85 -5.68
CA GLU A 85 -10.84 -7.17 -5.30
C GLU A 85 -10.77 -8.11 -6.51
N ASN A 86 -11.86 -8.18 -7.29
CA ASN A 86 -11.91 -9.03 -8.49
C ASN A 86 -10.90 -8.59 -9.56
N ARG A 87 -10.70 -7.28 -9.75
CA ARG A 87 -9.73 -6.72 -10.69
C ARG A 87 -8.31 -7.10 -10.31
N LEU A 88 -7.94 -6.94 -9.03
CA LEU A 88 -6.62 -7.28 -8.52
C LEU A 88 -6.35 -8.79 -8.63
N ARG A 89 -7.33 -9.62 -8.24
CA ARG A 89 -7.25 -11.09 -8.40
C ARG A 89 -7.05 -11.49 -9.86
N GLN A 90 -7.83 -10.89 -10.78
CA GLN A 90 -7.71 -11.17 -12.21
C GLN A 90 -6.32 -10.78 -12.73
N ALA A 91 -5.80 -9.61 -12.34
CA ALA A 91 -4.48 -9.15 -12.75
C ALA A 91 -3.37 -10.08 -12.24
N LEU A 92 -3.43 -10.53 -10.98
CA LEU A 92 -2.47 -11.50 -10.42
C LEU A 92 -2.57 -12.89 -11.06
N ARG A 93 -3.75 -13.32 -11.53
CA ARG A 93 -3.86 -14.55 -12.35
C ARG A 93 -3.13 -14.44 -13.69
N GLN A 94 -3.08 -13.24 -14.27
CA GLN A 94 -2.39 -13.00 -15.54
C GLN A 94 -0.87 -12.85 -15.35
N ASN A 95 -0.47 -12.14 -14.30
CA ASN A 95 0.92 -11.97 -13.92
C ASN A 95 1.05 -11.99 -12.39
N SER A 96 1.39 -13.15 -11.84
CA SER A 96 1.47 -13.36 -10.39
C SER A 96 2.57 -12.56 -9.71
N ASN A 97 3.56 -12.09 -10.49
CA ASN A 97 4.73 -11.35 -10.03
C ASN A 97 4.70 -9.88 -10.49
N ASP A 98 3.51 -9.35 -10.83
CA ASP A 98 3.37 -7.93 -11.16
C ASP A 98 3.55 -7.08 -9.90
N PHE A 99 4.66 -6.35 -9.81
CA PHE A 99 5.03 -5.58 -8.62
C PHE A 99 3.93 -4.63 -8.16
N VAL A 100 3.37 -3.84 -9.09
CA VAL A 100 2.35 -2.83 -8.77
C VAL A 100 1.08 -3.52 -8.27
N THR A 101 0.63 -4.57 -8.97
CA THR A 101 -0.57 -5.31 -8.56
C THR A 101 -0.38 -5.98 -7.19
N LEU A 102 0.82 -6.50 -6.88
CA LEU A 102 1.12 -7.05 -5.55
C LEU A 102 1.10 -5.97 -4.46
N MET A 103 1.60 -4.77 -4.74
CA MET A 103 1.52 -3.63 -3.83
C MET A 103 0.07 -3.20 -3.58
N ASP A 104 -0.74 -3.12 -4.63
CA ASP A 104 -2.17 -2.80 -4.54
C ASP A 104 -2.93 -3.89 -3.77
N TRP A 105 -2.63 -5.17 -4.03
CA TRP A 105 -3.22 -6.30 -3.31
C TRP A 105 -2.89 -6.30 -1.82
N GLY A 106 -1.63 -6.00 -1.48
CA GLY A 106 -1.20 -5.89 -0.09
C GLY A 106 -1.92 -4.74 0.63
N THR A 107 -1.99 -3.57 -0.02
CA THR A 107 -2.67 -2.39 0.50
C THR A 107 -4.16 -2.64 0.69
N TYR A 108 -4.82 -3.26 -0.30
CA TYR A 108 -6.23 -3.62 -0.20
C TYR A 108 -6.51 -4.56 0.98
N ASN A 109 -5.71 -5.60 1.15
CA ASN A 109 -5.89 -6.54 2.27
C ASN A 109 -5.62 -5.87 3.63
N GLN A 110 -4.63 -4.98 3.72
CA GLN A 110 -4.32 -4.25 4.94
C GLN A 110 -5.41 -3.22 5.29
N ASP A 111 -5.82 -2.40 4.32
CA ASP A 111 -6.61 -1.20 4.58
C ASP A 111 -8.10 -1.50 4.57
N CYS A 112 -8.55 -2.35 3.63
CA CYS A 112 -9.96 -2.68 3.44
C CYS A 112 -10.37 -3.93 4.21
N LYS A 113 -9.61 -5.03 4.08
CA LYS A 113 -10.00 -6.32 4.69
C LYS A 113 -9.47 -6.53 6.10
N LYS A 114 -8.45 -5.77 6.50
CA LYS A 114 -7.66 -6.00 7.74
C LYS A 114 -7.10 -7.42 7.81
N ASP A 115 -6.91 -8.05 6.66
CA ASP A 115 -6.28 -9.36 6.50
C ASP A 115 -4.76 -9.16 6.44
N TYR A 116 -4.16 -8.93 7.61
CA TYR A 116 -2.73 -8.68 7.71
C TYR A 116 -1.86 -9.85 7.22
N PRO A 117 -2.23 -11.14 7.41
CA PRO A 117 -1.51 -12.25 6.80
C PRO A 117 -1.46 -12.18 5.26
N ALA A 118 -2.59 -11.91 4.60
CA ALA A 118 -2.62 -11.74 3.15
C ALA A 118 -1.81 -10.50 2.71
N ALA A 119 -1.96 -9.38 3.43
CA ALA A 119 -1.21 -8.16 3.16
C ALA A 119 0.31 -8.35 3.25
N ILE A 120 0.79 -8.98 4.33
CA ILE A 120 2.20 -9.30 4.53
C ILE A 120 2.70 -10.19 3.40
N SER A 121 1.93 -11.23 3.02
CA SER A 121 2.33 -12.13 1.94
C SER A 121 2.51 -11.40 0.61
N ALA A 122 1.58 -10.50 0.28
CA ALA A 122 1.65 -9.66 -0.92
C ALA A 122 2.87 -8.73 -0.93
N PHE A 123 3.13 -8.05 0.19
CA PHE A 123 4.30 -7.16 0.32
C PHE A 123 5.64 -7.92 0.32
N GLU A 124 5.68 -9.13 0.88
CA GLU A 124 6.88 -9.98 0.81
C GLU A 124 7.18 -10.40 -0.65
N LEU A 125 6.13 -10.73 -1.43
CA LEU A 125 6.29 -11.02 -2.85
C LEU A 125 6.70 -9.77 -3.65
N SER A 126 6.13 -8.60 -3.37
CA SER A 126 6.52 -7.37 -4.09
C SER A 126 7.98 -6.99 -3.82
N VAL A 127 8.44 -7.11 -2.57
CA VAL A 127 9.86 -6.94 -2.20
C VAL A 127 10.75 -7.96 -2.92
N ASN A 128 10.31 -9.22 -3.02
CA ASN A 128 11.05 -10.23 -3.77
C ASN A 128 11.17 -9.87 -5.27
N VAL A 129 10.11 -9.35 -5.89
CA VAL A 129 10.16 -8.85 -7.28
C VAL A 129 11.14 -7.68 -7.39
N ALA A 130 11.08 -6.71 -6.48
CA ALA A 130 11.98 -5.56 -6.47
C ALA A 130 13.47 -5.96 -6.33
N ASN A 131 13.76 -7.01 -5.55
CA ASN A 131 15.11 -7.50 -5.34
C ASN A 131 15.64 -8.36 -6.50
N THR A 132 14.76 -9.10 -7.17
CA THR A 132 15.14 -10.03 -8.25
C THR A 132 15.07 -9.40 -9.64
N SER A 133 14.41 -8.25 -9.80
CA SER A 133 14.30 -7.48 -11.05
C SER A 133 14.55 -5.98 -10.80
N PRO A 134 15.74 -5.58 -10.32
CA PRO A 134 16.05 -4.19 -9.95
C PRO A 134 16.03 -3.21 -11.13
N ASP A 135 16.06 -3.71 -12.37
CA ASP A 135 15.89 -2.96 -13.61
C ASP A 135 14.43 -2.56 -13.89
N LYS A 136 13.47 -3.23 -13.26
CA LYS A 136 12.02 -3.03 -13.48
C LYS A 136 11.32 -2.26 -12.36
N VAL A 137 11.94 -2.15 -11.20
CA VAL A 137 11.37 -1.48 -10.02
C VAL A 137 12.31 -0.37 -9.60
N SER A 138 11.80 0.86 -9.54
CA SER A 138 12.60 2.01 -9.12
C SER A 138 13.07 1.85 -7.67
N VAL A 139 14.14 2.56 -7.31
CA VAL A 139 14.64 2.58 -5.92
C VAL A 139 13.54 3.09 -4.97
N ASP A 140 12.83 4.15 -5.37
CA ASP A 140 11.75 4.74 -4.59
C ASP A 140 10.59 3.74 -4.39
N ASP A 141 10.18 3.03 -5.44
CA ASP A 141 9.13 2.01 -5.34
C ASP A 141 9.55 0.84 -4.43
N ARG A 142 10.82 0.43 -4.51
CA ARG A 142 11.37 -0.59 -3.61
C ARG A 142 11.35 -0.11 -2.16
N HIS A 143 11.71 1.15 -1.89
CA HIS A 143 11.62 1.73 -0.55
C HIS A 143 10.18 1.74 -0.04
N VAL A 144 9.22 2.11 -0.88
CA VAL A 144 7.78 2.05 -0.54
C VAL A 144 7.37 0.61 -0.19
N ALA A 145 7.77 -0.39 -0.98
CA ALA A 145 7.46 -1.79 -0.69
C ALA A 145 8.01 -2.26 0.67
N TYR A 146 9.27 -1.92 1.00
CA TYR A 146 9.85 -2.23 2.29
C TYR A 146 9.17 -1.49 3.45
N VAL A 147 8.80 -0.22 3.26
CA VAL A 147 8.04 0.53 4.28
C VAL A 147 6.68 -0.13 4.50
N SER A 148 5.93 -0.47 3.45
CA SER A 148 4.63 -1.14 3.56
C SER A 148 4.73 -2.50 4.26
N LEU A 149 5.74 -3.30 3.92
CA LEU A 149 6.02 -4.57 4.60
C LEU A 149 6.31 -4.33 6.09
N GLY A 150 7.16 -3.35 6.40
CA GLY A 150 7.52 -2.98 7.76
C GLY A 150 6.31 -2.53 8.57
N THR A 151 5.42 -1.72 7.99
CA THR A 151 4.20 -1.26 8.67
C THR A 151 3.22 -2.40 8.92
N ALA A 152 3.08 -3.35 7.99
CA ALA A 152 2.25 -4.53 8.19
C ALA A 152 2.79 -5.44 9.31
N TYR A 153 4.12 -5.59 9.40
CA TYR A 153 4.76 -6.26 10.53
C TYR A 153 4.55 -5.54 11.86
N LEU A 154 4.64 -4.20 11.87
CA LEU A 154 4.40 -3.40 13.07
C LEU A 154 2.97 -3.55 13.58
N GLN A 155 1.98 -3.48 12.68
CA GLN A 155 0.56 -3.69 13.00
C GLN A 155 0.29 -5.08 13.59
N THR A 156 1.07 -6.08 13.21
CA THR A 156 0.99 -7.45 13.72
C THR A 156 1.96 -7.74 14.88
N GLN A 157 2.54 -6.71 15.50
CA GLN A 157 3.49 -6.81 16.63
C GLN A 157 4.78 -7.59 16.32
N ARG A 158 5.12 -7.78 15.05
CA ARG A 158 6.36 -8.43 14.58
C ARG A 158 7.50 -7.42 14.55
N LEU A 159 7.80 -6.82 15.70
CA LEU A 159 8.69 -5.64 15.83
C LEU A 159 10.09 -5.85 15.22
N LYS A 160 10.69 -7.02 15.41
CA LYS A 160 12.03 -7.33 14.82
C LYS A 160 12.02 -7.29 13.30
N GLN A 161 10.94 -7.77 12.67
CA GLN A 161 10.84 -7.80 11.21
C GLN A 161 10.49 -6.43 10.65
N ALA A 162 9.65 -5.66 11.36
CA ALA A 162 9.40 -4.27 11.06
C ALA A 162 10.70 -3.45 11.09
N GLU A 163 11.49 -3.57 12.16
CA GLU A 163 12.79 -2.91 12.30
C GLU A 163 13.72 -3.26 11.13
N GLN A 164 13.84 -4.54 10.78
CA GLN A 164 14.70 -4.99 9.67
C GLN A 164 14.27 -4.36 8.33
N ALA A 165 12.95 -4.30 8.06
CA ALA A 165 12.43 -3.71 6.82
C ALA A 165 12.78 -2.22 6.73
N PHE A 166 12.57 -1.44 7.80
CA PHE A 166 12.90 -0.01 7.80
C PHE A 166 14.40 0.25 7.74
N ARG A 167 15.21 -0.55 8.43
CA ARG A 167 16.68 -0.45 8.34
C ARG A 167 17.21 -0.74 6.94
N THR A 168 16.54 -1.62 6.18
CA THR A 168 16.90 -1.88 4.78
C THR A 168 16.77 -0.60 3.95
N VAL A 169 15.66 0.13 4.09
CA VAL A 169 15.49 1.43 3.42
C VAL A 169 16.55 2.44 3.86
N LEU A 170 16.80 2.55 5.18
CA LEU A 170 17.77 3.51 5.71
C LEU A 170 19.24 3.19 5.36
N SER A 171 19.55 1.96 4.96
CA SER A 171 20.88 1.63 4.43
C SER A 171 21.13 2.20 3.03
N GLU A 172 20.07 2.44 2.26
CA GLU A 172 20.14 3.02 0.91
C GLU A 172 19.86 4.53 0.94
N ASP A 173 18.85 4.97 1.70
CA ASP A 173 18.52 6.36 1.92
C ASP A 173 18.39 6.66 3.42
N GLN A 174 19.49 7.17 3.99
CA GLN A 174 19.54 7.52 5.41
C GLN A 174 18.57 8.64 5.81
N ASN A 175 18.06 9.41 4.85
CA ASN A 175 17.18 10.56 5.08
C ASN A 175 15.72 10.27 4.70
N ASN A 176 15.38 9.00 4.39
CA ASN A 176 14.01 8.61 4.11
C ASN A 176 13.12 8.82 5.35
N VAL A 177 12.32 9.90 5.32
CA VAL A 177 11.51 10.33 6.46
C VAL A 177 10.50 9.26 6.89
N SER A 178 9.89 8.57 5.92
CA SER A 178 8.95 7.47 6.18
C SER A 178 9.61 6.33 6.94
N ALA A 179 10.78 5.86 6.49
CA ALA A 179 11.50 4.80 7.19
C ALA A 179 12.01 5.26 8.57
N LEU A 180 12.44 6.52 8.72
CA LEU A 180 12.87 7.08 10.00
C LEU A 180 11.73 7.11 11.03
N ILE A 181 10.54 7.61 10.65
CA ILE A 181 9.41 7.69 11.59
C ILE A 181 8.91 6.30 11.99
N TRP A 182 8.86 5.36 11.04
CA TRP A 182 8.39 4.01 11.34
C TRP A 182 9.42 3.17 12.10
N LEU A 183 10.72 3.34 11.85
CA LEU A 183 11.76 2.75 12.69
C LEU A 183 11.72 3.34 14.10
N GLY A 184 11.63 4.67 14.22
CA GLY A 184 11.46 5.34 15.51
C GLY A 184 10.23 4.85 16.27
N THR A 185 9.09 4.68 15.59
CA THR A 185 7.86 4.10 16.17
C THR A 185 8.06 2.65 16.61
N THR A 186 8.74 1.84 15.82
CA THR A 186 9.02 0.44 16.14
C THR A 186 9.91 0.34 17.39
N LEU A 187 10.98 1.13 17.44
CA LEU A 187 11.88 1.20 18.59
C LEU A 187 11.19 1.80 19.81
N TYR A 188 10.31 2.78 19.65
CA TYR A 188 9.51 3.33 20.74
C TYR A 188 8.70 2.25 21.47
N LEU A 189 8.27 1.20 20.76
CA LEU A 189 7.54 0.07 21.34
C LEU A 189 8.44 -1.03 21.93
N SER A 190 9.67 -1.20 21.41
CA SER A 190 10.57 -2.29 21.81
C SER A 190 11.74 -1.87 22.70
N ASP A 191 12.40 -0.76 22.37
CA ASP A 191 13.57 -0.20 23.04
C ASP A 191 13.53 1.35 22.93
N PRO A 192 12.73 2.01 23.78
CA PRO A 192 12.42 3.44 23.63
C PRO A 192 13.64 4.36 23.62
N PRO A 193 14.70 4.14 24.44
CA PRO A 193 15.94 4.90 24.32
C PRO A 193 16.56 4.90 22.92
N GLN A 194 16.50 3.79 22.19
CA GLN A 194 17.05 3.71 20.83
C GLN A 194 16.21 4.45 19.78
N ALA A 195 14.94 4.77 20.08
CA ALA A 195 14.07 5.49 19.15
C ALA A 195 14.48 6.95 18.95
N VAL A 196 14.96 7.60 20.03
CA VAL A 196 15.25 9.04 20.09
C VAL A 196 16.05 9.57 18.90
N PRO A 197 17.23 9.01 18.54
CA PRO A 197 18.03 9.55 17.44
C PRO A 197 17.30 9.54 16.08
N TYR A 198 16.44 8.55 15.82
CA TYR A 198 15.68 8.48 14.56
C TYR A 198 14.52 9.48 14.57
N LEU A 199 13.84 9.63 15.71
CA LEU A 199 12.75 10.58 15.89
C LEU A 199 13.25 12.04 15.80
N GLU A 200 14.41 12.35 16.39
CA GLU A 200 15.04 13.68 16.28
C GLU A 200 15.41 14.01 14.82
N LYS A 201 15.82 13.00 14.04
CA LYS A 201 16.08 13.18 12.61
C LYS A 201 14.80 13.51 11.84
N VAL A 202 13.66 12.94 12.19
CA VAL A 202 12.34 13.31 11.62
C VAL A 202 12.00 14.78 11.92
N LEU A 203 12.23 15.25 13.16
CA LEU A 203 12.01 16.65 13.53
C LEU A 203 12.85 17.61 12.67
N THR A 204 14.08 17.21 12.33
CA THR A 204 15.01 18.01 11.53
C THR A 204 14.65 18.01 10.05
N LEU A 205 14.32 16.84 9.49
CA LEU A 205 14.10 16.68 8.04
C LEU A 205 12.68 17.08 7.59
N SER A 206 11.70 17.07 8.48
CA SER A 206 10.29 17.35 8.13
C SER A 206 9.59 18.18 9.19
N PRO A 207 10.08 19.39 9.50
CA PRO A 207 9.49 20.25 10.52
C PRO A 207 8.05 20.61 10.17
N ASN A 208 7.19 20.76 11.19
CA ASN A 208 5.78 21.15 11.06
C ASN A 208 4.87 20.17 10.29
N THR A 209 5.28 18.91 10.18
CA THR A 209 4.47 17.82 9.61
C THR A 209 3.82 16.96 10.70
N GLU A 210 2.81 16.16 10.35
CA GLU A 210 2.24 15.16 11.28
C GLU A 210 3.30 14.16 11.78
N ALA A 211 4.25 13.78 10.92
CA ALA A 211 5.37 12.92 11.31
C ALA A 211 6.24 13.58 12.40
N SER A 212 6.54 14.87 12.27
CA SER A 212 7.30 15.61 13.31
C SER A 212 6.52 15.77 14.62
N LYS A 213 5.20 15.99 14.56
CA LYS A 213 4.36 16.05 15.78
C LYS A 213 4.34 14.70 16.50
N LEU A 214 4.22 13.61 15.74
CA LEU A 214 4.27 12.25 16.26
C LEU A 214 5.63 11.96 16.90
N ALA A 215 6.73 12.31 16.22
CA ALA A 215 8.08 12.14 16.73
C ALA A 215 8.30 12.91 18.04
N GLN A 216 7.86 14.17 18.10
CA GLN A 216 7.94 14.98 19.31
C GLN A 216 7.19 14.33 20.48
N THR A 217 5.96 13.86 20.23
CA THR A 217 5.14 13.19 21.24
C THR A 217 5.85 11.96 21.81
N MET A 218 6.41 11.11 20.95
CA MET A 218 7.15 9.91 21.38
C MET A 218 8.40 10.27 22.19
N ILE A 219 9.16 11.29 21.77
CA ILE A 219 10.34 11.77 22.50
C ILE A 219 9.95 12.27 23.90
N ASP A 220 8.85 13.01 24.01
CA ASP A 220 8.38 13.54 25.29
C ASP A 220 7.89 12.42 26.21
N ASP A 221 7.18 11.42 25.68
CA ASP A 221 6.77 10.24 26.43
C ASP A 221 7.96 9.43 26.95
N ILE A 222 9.02 9.27 26.14
CA ILE A 222 10.29 8.64 26.56
C ILE A 222 10.92 9.43 27.71
N LYS A 223 11.07 10.75 27.56
CA LYS A 223 11.70 11.63 28.57
C LYS A 223 10.93 11.64 29.89
N GLN A 224 9.61 11.51 29.83
CA GLN A 224 8.73 11.49 31.00
C GLN A 224 8.60 10.10 31.63
N GLY A 225 9.25 9.07 31.06
CA GLY A 225 9.15 7.69 31.55
C GLY A 225 7.75 7.10 31.41
N LYS A 226 6.93 7.59 30.48
CA LYS A 226 5.55 7.14 30.25
C LYS A 226 5.47 5.84 29.45
N VAL A 227 6.54 5.46 28.77
CA VAL A 227 6.58 4.30 27.89
C VAL A 227 6.72 3.01 28.70
N ARG A 228 5.74 2.12 28.58
CA ARG A 228 5.79 0.77 29.17
C ARG A 228 6.11 -0.25 28.09
N VAL A 229 7.35 -0.73 28.06
CA VAL A 229 7.75 -1.85 27.20
C VAL A 229 7.18 -3.14 27.79
N LYS A 230 6.36 -3.86 27.04
CA LYS A 230 5.92 -5.19 27.46
C LYS A 230 7.14 -6.14 27.40
N PRO A 231 7.45 -6.91 28.45
CA PRO A 231 8.52 -7.88 28.38
C PRO A 231 8.25 -8.84 27.23
N THR A 232 9.22 -9.00 26.33
CA THR A 232 9.13 -10.00 25.27
C THR A 232 9.07 -11.38 25.94
N PRO A 233 8.14 -12.28 25.59
CA PRO A 233 8.17 -13.64 26.09
C PRO A 233 9.52 -14.23 25.72
N THR A 234 10.37 -14.50 26.73
CA THR A 234 11.62 -15.21 26.53
C THR A 234 11.27 -16.56 25.91
N ALA A 235 11.73 -16.79 24.68
CA ALA A 235 11.72 -18.11 24.08
C ALA A 235 12.59 -19.00 24.98
N THR A 236 11.95 -19.87 25.74
CA THR A 236 12.62 -20.96 26.46
C THR A 236 13.37 -21.78 25.42
N LYS A 237 14.69 -21.85 25.57
CA LYS A 237 15.57 -22.72 24.78
C LYS A 237 15.24 -24.19 25.00
#